data_AF-A0A382LLG1-F1
#
_entry.id   AF-A0A382LLG1-F1
#
_cell.length_a   1.000
_cell.length_b   1.000
_cell.length_c   1.000
_cell.angle_alpha   90.00
_cell.angle_beta   90.00
_cell.angle_gamma   90.00
#
_symmetry.space_group_name_H-M   'P 1'
#
loop_
_entity.id
_entity.type
_entity.pdbx_description
1 polymer ?
#
loop_
_entity_poly.entity_id
_entity_poly.type
_entity_poly.pdbx_seq_one_letter_code
_entity_poly.pdbx_strand_id
1 'polypeptide(L)'
;VNNGLEKPESLLWKRRWSSANGWRKKRVSENKQECMPELPEVETIVRGLNEELYGETIDSLEIFRSDPIIQGDPEFFNEFLCGREIQKVSRRAKYLLFHLHPDGGMVVHLRMTGKFTLTEKAGIPGPHERIWFHLKKGRVLVFSDLRCFGTLECVDSLEKWERSKKLGHEPFSQDFNAKWLRKRLKESDREVKPLLLDQQLFCGLGN
;
A
#
# COMPACT_ATOMS: atom_id res chain seq x y z
N VAL A 1 36.82 -51.42 34.54
CA VAL A 1 36.27 -50.97 35.83
C VAL A 1 35.04 -50.12 35.52
N ASN A 2 33.86 -50.64 35.90
CA ASN A 2 32.52 -50.03 36.01
C ASN A 2 31.87 -49.43 34.74
N ASN A 3 30.86 -50.13 34.17
CA ASN A 3 29.39 -49.96 34.35
C ASN A 3 28.87 -48.82 33.43
N GLY A 4 27.94 -49.01 32.49
CA GLY A 4 26.67 -49.73 32.56
C GLY A 4 25.54 -48.74 32.92
N LEU A 5 24.36 -48.88 32.26
CA LEU A 5 23.06 -48.20 32.47
C LEU A 5 22.80 -47.01 31.50
N GLU A 6 22.01 -47.18 30.44
CA GLU A 6 20.53 -47.26 30.36
C GLU A 6 19.89 -45.91 29.97
N LYS A 7 19.09 -45.93 28.90
CA LYS A 7 18.08 -44.90 28.61
C LYS A 7 16.98 -44.98 29.68
N PRO A 8 16.17 -43.91 29.83
CA PRO A 8 14.77 -44.15 29.50
C PRO A 8 14.07 -43.00 28.77
N GLU A 9 13.13 -43.42 27.94
CA GLU A 9 11.98 -42.66 27.48
C GLU A 9 11.21 -42.06 28.66
N SER A 10 10.71 -40.84 28.50
CA SER A 10 9.38 -40.47 28.97
C SER A 10 9.00 -39.14 28.31
N LEU A 11 8.10 -39.17 27.31
CA LEU A 11 6.65 -39.26 27.47
C LEU A 11 6.02 -37.86 27.62
N LEU A 12 5.12 -37.60 26.67
CA LEU A 12 3.85 -36.90 26.88
C LEU A 12 3.90 -35.38 26.99
N TRP A 13 3.62 -34.73 25.86
CA TRP A 13 2.43 -33.90 25.77
C TRP A 13 1.92 -33.78 24.33
N LYS A 14 1.24 -34.83 23.85
CA LYS A 14 0.15 -34.67 22.88
C LYS A 14 -1.15 -34.45 23.66
N ARG A 15 -1.82 -33.34 23.35
CA ARG A 15 -3.28 -33.12 23.35
C ARG A 15 -4.07 -33.07 24.66
N ARG A 16 -4.69 -31.90 24.89
CA ARG A 16 -6.09 -31.58 25.29
C ARG A 16 -6.01 -30.27 26.10
N TRP A 17 -6.75 -29.19 25.84
CA TRP A 17 -8.17 -28.97 25.51
C TRP A 17 -8.26 -27.86 24.43
N SER A 18 -9.12 -27.84 23.40
CA SER A 18 -10.57 -28.05 23.28
C SER A 18 -11.46 -27.06 24.04
N SER A 19 -11.81 -26.00 23.29
CA SER A 19 -13.18 -25.49 23.09
C SER A 19 -13.59 -24.16 23.74
N ALA A 20 -14.16 -23.33 22.86
CA ALA A 20 -15.10 -22.24 23.09
C ALA A 20 -14.52 -20.87 23.51
N ASN A 21 -14.26 -20.02 22.51
CA ASN A 21 -15.29 -19.03 22.14
C ASN A 21 -15.00 -18.45 20.75
N GLY A 22 -16.00 -18.56 19.89
CA GLY A 22 -15.93 -18.22 18.48
C GLY A 22 -15.77 -16.73 18.25
N TRP A 23 -14.70 -16.36 17.57
CA TRP A 23 -14.61 -15.08 16.89
C TRP A 23 -14.33 -15.39 15.42
N ARG A 24 -15.34 -15.11 14.59
CA ARG A 24 -15.29 -15.22 13.14
C ARG A 24 -14.09 -14.41 12.63
N LYS A 25 -13.03 -15.08 12.19
CA LYS A 25 -12.12 -14.52 11.19
C LYS A 25 -12.95 -14.21 9.95
N LYS A 26 -13.29 -12.93 9.71
CA LYS A 26 -13.70 -12.48 8.38
C LYS A 26 -12.48 -12.62 7.48
N ARG A 27 -12.32 -13.82 6.90
CA ARG A 27 -11.52 -14.00 5.69
C ARG A 27 -12.19 -13.15 4.62
N VAL A 28 -11.54 -12.06 4.23
CA VAL A 28 -11.77 -11.48 2.92
C VAL A 28 -11.35 -12.57 1.93
N SER A 29 -12.26 -12.92 1.03
CA SER A 29 -12.21 -14.06 0.11
C SER A 29 -10.85 -14.22 -0.56
N GLU A 30 -10.32 -15.44 -0.50
CA GLU A 30 -9.28 -15.94 -1.42
C GLU A 30 -9.84 -15.88 -2.83
N ASN A 31 -9.51 -14.82 -3.57
CA ASN A 31 -9.62 -14.81 -5.01
C ASN A 31 -8.21 -14.64 -5.60
N LYS A 32 -7.79 -15.74 -6.22
CA LYS A 32 -6.51 -15.93 -6.88
C LYS A 32 -6.55 -15.21 -8.22
N GLN A 33 -6.06 -13.97 -8.26
CA GLN A 33 -5.65 -13.31 -9.50
C GLN A 33 -4.39 -12.49 -9.18
N GLU A 34 -3.23 -13.07 -9.47
CA GLU A 34 -1.95 -12.35 -9.50
C GLU A 34 -1.95 -11.40 -10.70
N CYS A 35 -2.63 -10.26 -10.60
CA CYS A 35 -2.44 -9.15 -11.52
C CYS A 35 -2.39 -7.84 -10.73
N MET A 36 -1.60 -6.91 -11.25
CA MET A 36 -1.40 -5.54 -10.77
C MET A 36 -2.73 -4.92 -10.30
N PRO A 37 -2.80 -4.22 -9.14
CA PRO A 37 -4.01 -3.52 -8.75
C PRO A 37 -4.38 -2.51 -9.84
N GLU A 38 -5.52 -2.73 -10.49
CA GLU A 38 -6.05 -1.83 -11.51
C GLU A 38 -6.93 -0.75 -10.86
N LEU A 39 -7.50 0.13 -11.67
CA LEU A 39 -8.26 1.29 -11.21
C LEU A 39 -9.39 0.97 -10.21
N PRO A 40 -10.25 -0.05 -10.42
CA PRO A 40 -11.32 -0.37 -9.48
C PRO A 40 -10.81 -0.87 -8.12
N GLU A 41 -9.71 -1.63 -8.10
CA GLU A 41 -9.12 -2.17 -6.90
C GLU A 41 -8.45 -1.06 -6.08
N VAL A 42 -7.69 -0.17 -6.74
CA VAL A 42 -7.04 0.95 -6.05
C VAL A 42 -8.10 1.90 -5.47
N GLU A 43 -9.19 2.19 -6.19
CA GLU A 43 -10.30 3.01 -5.66
C GLU A 43 -10.94 2.38 -4.41
N THR A 44 -11.12 1.06 -4.40
CA THR A 44 -11.64 0.34 -3.23
C THR A 44 -10.67 0.42 -2.04
N ILE A 45 -9.38 0.27 -2.29
CA ILE A 45 -8.33 0.43 -1.27
C ILE A 45 -8.34 1.86 -0.71
N VAL A 46 -8.45 2.87 -1.57
CA VAL A 46 -8.46 4.29 -1.18
C VAL A 46 -9.65 4.59 -0.27
N ARG A 47 -10.84 4.10 -0.60
CA ARG A 47 -12.03 4.30 0.23
C ARG A 47 -11.86 3.68 1.61
N GLY A 48 -11.41 2.42 1.68
CA GLY A 48 -11.17 1.75 2.96
C GLY A 48 -10.08 2.44 3.79
N LEU A 49 -8.97 2.85 3.16
CA LEU A 49 -7.90 3.60 3.84
C LEU A 49 -8.39 4.96 4.32
N ASN A 50 -9.18 5.69 3.53
CA ASN A 50 -9.67 7.00 3.91
C ASN A 50 -10.66 6.92 5.07
N GLU A 51 -11.57 5.94 5.07
CA GLU A 51 -12.51 5.73 6.17
C GLU A 51 -11.79 5.40 7.49
N GLU A 52 -10.74 4.58 7.42
CA GLU A 52 -10.01 4.13 8.60
C GLU A 52 -8.97 5.13 9.11
N LEU A 53 -8.31 5.88 8.23
CA LEU A 53 -7.15 6.72 8.57
C LEU A 53 -7.50 8.21 8.73
N TYR A 54 -8.71 8.64 8.38
CA TYR A 54 -9.10 10.03 8.53
C TYR A 54 -8.95 10.50 9.98
N GLY A 55 -8.18 11.58 10.18
CA GLY A 55 -7.91 12.15 11.49
C GLY A 55 -7.00 11.30 12.38
N GLU A 56 -6.26 10.34 11.81
CA GLU A 56 -5.15 9.69 12.50
C GLU A 56 -3.88 10.53 12.38
N THR A 57 -3.08 10.54 13.45
CA THR A 57 -1.77 11.20 13.46
C THR A 57 -0.68 10.13 13.46
N ILE A 58 0.29 10.28 12.57
CA ILE A 58 1.49 9.43 12.57
C ILE A 58 2.32 9.82 13.77
N ASP A 59 2.56 8.88 14.68
CA ASP A 59 3.35 9.09 15.89
C ASP A 59 4.83 8.80 15.65
N SER A 60 5.12 7.63 15.07
CA SER A 60 6.47 7.18 14.77
C SER A 60 6.48 6.16 13.64
N LEU A 61 7.66 5.89 13.09
CA LEU A 61 7.87 4.88 12.04
C LEU A 61 8.87 3.82 12.49
N GLU A 62 8.61 2.58 12.10
CA GLU A 62 9.64 1.53 12.07
C GLU A 62 9.93 1.15 10.62
N ILE A 63 11.17 1.41 10.17
CA ILE A 63 11.60 1.18 8.79
C ILE A 63 12.49 -0.08 8.78
N PHE A 64 11.93 -1.20 8.29
CA PHE A 64 12.66 -2.46 8.14
C PHE A 64 13.45 -2.52 6.83
N ARG A 65 13.00 -1.78 5.82
CA ARG A 65 13.68 -1.66 4.53
C ARG A 65 13.39 -0.31 3.89
N SER A 66 14.42 0.49 3.73
CA SER A 66 14.36 1.78 3.05
C SER A 66 14.54 1.66 1.54
N ASP A 67 15.58 1.00 1.02
CA ASP A 67 15.82 0.93 -0.45
C ASP A 67 15.18 -0.31 -1.11
N PRO A 68 14.46 -0.17 -2.24
CA PRO A 68 14.08 1.04 -2.99
C PRO A 68 12.71 1.62 -2.60
N ILE A 69 12.24 1.29 -1.40
CA ILE A 69 10.91 1.62 -0.90
C ILE A 69 10.73 3.13 -0.68
N ILE A 70 11.67 3.79 -0.02
CA ILE A 70 11.65 5.22 0.26
C ILE A 70 12.39 5.94 -0.87
N GLN A 71 11.73 6.89 -1.50
CA GLN A 71 12.32 7.76 -2.51
C GLN A 71 12.88 9.00 -1.83
N GLY A 72 14.21 9.07 -1.73
CA GLY A 72 14.91 10.13 -1.02
C GLY A 72 15.54 9.63 0.28
N ASP A 73 15.70 10.54 1.23
CA ASP A 73 16.39 10.30 2.48
C ASP A 73 15.44 9.69 3.55
N PRO A 74 15.72 8.50 4.10
CA PRO A 74 14.88 7.84 5.11
C PRO A 74 14.72 8.64 6.41
N GLU A 75 15.75 9.36 6.81
CA GLU A 75 15.76 10.22 7.98
C GLU A 75 14.80 11.39 7.78
N PHE A 76 14.92 12.12 6.66
CA PHE A 76 13.94 13.13 6.26
C PHE A 76 12.52 12.56 6.14
N PHE A 77 12.36 11.37 5.55
CA PHE A 77 11.04 10.71 5.44
C PHE A 77 10.40 10.50 6.82
N ASN A 78 11.20 10.06 7.80
CA ASN A 78 10.73 9.87 9.17
C ASN A 78 10.37 11.21 9.83
N GLU A 79 11.25 12.20 9.76
CA GLU A 79 11.02 13.53 10.33
C GLU A 79 9.81 14.24 9.71
N PHE A 80 9.66 14.12 8.39
CA PHE A 80 8.56 14.73 7.65
C PHE A 80 7.22 14.17 8.10
N LEU A 81 7.10 12.85 8.29
CA LEU A 81 5.81 12.22 8.57
C LEU A 81 5.43 12.25 10.06
N CYS A 82 6.40 12.16 10.96
CA CYS A 82 6.12 12.13 12.40
C CYS A 82 5.37 13.39 12.85
N GLY A 83 4.29 13.20 13.60
CA GLY A 83 3.43 14.26 14.11
C GLY A 83 2.38 14.79 13.13
N ARG A 84 2.43 14.42 11.84
CA ARG A 84 1.44 14.87 10.86
C ARG A 84 0.15 14.06 10.90
N GLU A 85 -0.97 14.74 10.65
CA GLU A 85 -2.30 14.13 10.62
C GLU A 85 -2.70 13.79 9.18
N ILE A 86 -3.27 12.59 8.99
CA ILE A 86 -3.82 12.13 7.72
C ILE A 86 -5.23 12.70 7.57
N GLN A 87 -5.37 13.72 6.71
CA GLN A 87 -6.67 14.36 6.46
C GLN A 87 -7.46 13.67 5.36
N LYS A 88 -6.77 13.03 4.41
CA LYS A 88 -7.44 12.38 3.28
C LYS A 88 -6.51 11.37 2.64
N VAL A 89 -7.05 10.24 2.22
CA VAL A 89 -6.42 9.36 1.25
C VAL A 89 -7.19 9.46 -0.05
N SER A 90 -6.48 9.72 -1.15
CA SER A 90 -7.06 9.82 -2.48
C SER A 90 -6.21 9.07 -3.50
N ARG A 91 -6.68 9.01 -4.74
CA ARG A 91 -5.98 8.35 -5.82
C ARG A 91 -5.73 9.32 -6.96
N ARG A 92 -4.56 9.19 -7.58
CA ARG A 92 -4.31 9.71 -8.93
C ARG A 92 -3.63 8.62 -9.74
N ALA A 93 -4.27 8.18 -10.83
CA ALA A 93 -3.82 7.05 -11.63
C ALA A 93 -3.55 5.81 -10.75
N LYS A 94 -2.31 5.31 -10.73
CA LYS A 94 -1.86 4.15 -9.91
C LYS A 94 -1.21 4.56 -8.58
N TYR A 95 -1.31 5.84 -8.21
CA TYR A 95 -0.73 6.39 -7.00
C TYR A 95 -1.81 6.63 -5.94
N LEU A 96 -1.49 6.27 -4.71
CA LEU A 96 -2.20 6.71 -3.52
C LEU A 96 -1.58 8.02 -3.05
N LEU A 97 -2.43 8.99 -2.73
CA LEU A 97 -2.03 10.31 -2.24
C LEU A 97 -2.60 10.49 -0.84
N PHE A 98 -1.72 10.47 0.16
CA PHE A 98 -2.03 10.79 1.55
C PHE A 98 -1.83 12.28 1.75
N HIS A 99 -2.92 13.00 1.98
CA HIS A 99 -2.94 14.42 2.30
C HIS A 99 -2.66 14.58 3.79
N LEU A 100 -1.63 15.35 4.11
CA LEU A 100 -1.14 15.52 5.47
C LEU A 100 -1.35 16.97 5.93
N HIS A 101 -1.64 17.13 7.21
CA HIS A 101 -1.69 18.43 7.88
C HIS A 101 -0.42 18.63 8.73
N PRO A 102 0.17 19.84 8.75
CA PRO A 102 -0.35 21.10 8.20
C PRO A 102 -0.19 21.29 6.68
N ASP A 103 0.77 20.62 6.06
CA ASP A 103 1.09 20.78 4.64
C ASP A 103 1.62 19.48 4.00
N GLY A 104 1.74 19.50 2.67
CA GLY A 104 2.31 18.40 1.90
C GLY A 104 1.54 17.08 1.95
N GLY A 105 2.27 15.99 1.67
CA GLY A 105 1.68 14.66 1.60
C GLY A 105 2.69 13.56 1.36
N MET A 106 2.18 12.34 1.37
CA MET A 106 2.93 11.14 1.00
C MET A 106 2.30 10.52 -0.23
N VAL A 107 3.12 10.28 -1.25
CA VAL A 107 2.73 9.62 -2.49
C VAL A 107 3.21 8.18 -2.45
N VAL A 108 2.31 7.23 -2.69
CA VAL A 108 2.63 5.81 -2.68
C VAL A 108 2.27 5.17 -4.01
N HIS A 109 3.22 4.45 -4.61
CA HIS A 109 2.96 3.56 -5.73
C HIS A 109 3.06 2.11 -5.25
N LEU A 110 1.94 1.38 -5.20
CA LEU A 110 1.91 0.00 -4.71
C LEU A 110 2.64 -1.00 -5.64
N ARG A 111 2.66 -0.69 -6.95
CA ARG A 111 3.21 -1.56 -8.00
C ARG A 111 2.50 -2.91 -7.97
N MET A 112 3.23 -4.01 -7.91
CA MET A 112 2.68 -5.35 -8.13
C MET A 112 2.20 -6.01 -6.83
N THR A 113 2.98 -5.89 -5.75
CA THR A 113 2.74 -6.64 -4.50
C THR A 113 2.68 -5.74 -3.27
N GLY A 114 2.80 -4.42 -3.44
CA GLY A 114 2.63 -3.45 -2.38
C GLY A 114 1.19 -3.45 -1.85
N LYS A 115 1.04 -3.42 -0.53
CA LYS A 115 -0.27 -3.29 0.12
C LYS A 115 -0.15 -2.60 1.47
N PHE A 116 -1.25 -2.00 1.90
CA PHE A 116 -1.44 -1.49 3.25
C PHE A 116 -2.37 -2.38 4.05
N THR A 117 -2.01 -2.64 5.31
CA THR A 117 -2.88 -3.32 6.29
C THR A 117 -2.92 -2.49 7.56
N LEU A 118 -4.09 -2.34 8.17
CA LEU A 118 -4.22 -1.70 9.47
C LEU A 118 -4.33 -2.78 10.56
N THR A 119 -3.55 -2.64 11.62
CA THR A 119 -3.58 -3.55 12.77
C THR A 119 -3.84 -2.76 14.05
N GLU A 120 -4.48 -3.41 15.03
CA GLU A 120 -4.85 -2.76 16.30
C GLU A 120 -3.64 -2.52 17.20
N LYS A 121 -2.59 -3.34 17.08
CA LYS A 121 -1.36 -3.25 17.89
C LYS A 121 -0.17 -3.77 17.09
N ALA A 122 1.00 -3.25 17.43
CA ALA A 122 2.28 -3.76 16.98
C ALA A 122 2.46 -5.24 17.39
N GLY A 123 2.96 -6.05 16.46
CA GLY A 123 3.25 -7.46 16.65
C GLY A 123 4.71 -7.79 16.37
N ILE A 124 4.98 -8.99 15.85
CA ILE A 124 6.28 -9.33 15.29
C ILE A 124 6.24 -9.03 13.79
N PRO A 125 7.19 -8.25 13.25
CA PRO A 125 7.23 -7.93 11.82
C PRO A 125 7.31 -9.17 10.94
N GLY A 126 6.45 -9.19 9.92
CA GLY A 126 6.46 -10.23 8.89
C GLY A 126 7.63 -10.05 7.90
N PRO A 127 8.04 -11.11 7.18
CA PRO A 127 9.19 -11.07 6.25
C PRO A 127 9.00 -10.11 5.06
N HIS A 128 7.76 -9.72 4.78
CA HIS A 128 7.40 -8.84 3.65
C HIS A 128 6.99 -7.44 4.08
N GLU A 129 7.01 -7.17 5.38
CA GLU A 129 6.71 -5.85 5.91
C GLU A 129 7.96 -4.97 5.77
N ARG A 130 7.72 -3.70 5.41
CA ARG A 130 8.79 -2.77 5.00
C ARG A 130 8.82 -1.57 5.91
N ILE A 131 7.64 -0.98 6.15
CA ILE A 131 7.48 0.20 6.97
C ILE A 131 6.22 0.02 7.81
N TRP A 132 6.35 0.26 9.10
CA TRP A 132 5.22 0.41 10.01
C TRP A 132 5.07 1.88 10.38
N PHE A 133 3.85 2.37 10.33
CA PHE A 133 3.45 3.71 10.75
C PHE A 133 2.63 3.53 12.02
N HIS A 134 3.22 3.85 13.16
CA HIS A 134 2.51 3.87 14.43
C HIS A 134 1.61 5.09 14.46
N LEU A 135 0.34 4.89 14.75
CA LEU A 135 -0.65 5.95 14.83
C LEU A 135 -0.89 6.31 16.30
N LYS A 136 -1.16 7.59 16.60
CA LYS A 136 -1.36 8.06 17.98
C LYS A 136 -2.45 7.32 18.76
N LYS A 137 -3.44 6.74 18.09
CA LYS A 137 -4.51 5.95 18.73
C LYS A 137 -4.10 4.49 19.04
N GLY A 138 -2.82 4.14 18.83
CA GLY A 138 -2.24 2.83 19.14
C GLY A 138 -2.31 1.79 18.01
N ARG A 139 -3.02 2.12 16.92
CA ARG A 139 -3.08 1.29 15.70
C ARG A 139 -1.78 1.42 14.91
N VAL A 140 -1.49 0.43 14.07
CA VAL A 140 -0.30 0.42 13.20
C VAL A 140 -0.74 0.20 11.76
N LEU A 141 -0.41 1.16 10.89
CA LEU A 141 -0.54 1.01 9.46
C LEU A 141 0.74 0.36 8.92
N VAL A 142 0.60 -0.77 8.25
CA VAL A 142 1.71 -1.59 7.79
C VAL A 142 1.78 -1.56 6.27
N PHE A 143 2.91 -1.11 5.73
CA PHE A 143 3.24 -1.29 4.32
C PHE A 143 4.02 -2.58 4.12
N SER A 144 3.47 -3.48 3.31
CA SER A 144 4.13 -4.74 2.92
C SER A 144 4.36 -4.78 1.42
N ASP A 145 5.52 -5.30 1.01
CA ASP A 145 5.81 -5.54 -0.40
C ASP A 145 6.79 -6.71 -0.59
N LEU A 146 6.30 -7.80 -1.17
CA LEU A 146 7.09 -9.00 -1.46
C LEU A 146 8.26 -8.70 -2.42
N ARG A 147 7.99 -7.96 -3.50
CA ARG A 147 8.96 -7.70 -4.59
C ARG A 147 9.84 -6.47 -4.35
N CYS A 148 9.50 -5.65 -3.35
CA CYS A 148 10.19 -4.41 -3.03
C CYS A 148 10.30 -3.46 -4.24
N PHE A 149 9.21 -3.32 -5.00
CA PHE A 149 9.11 -2.37 -6.11
C PHE A 149 8.24 -1.17 -5.77
N GLY A 150 7.37 -1.29 -4.76
CA GLY A 150 6.55 -0.19 -4.30
C GLY A 150 7.40 0.94 -3.75
N THR A 151 6.94 2.18 -3.96
CA THR A 151 7.69 3.39 -3.63
C THR A 151 6.84 4.35 -2.81
N LEU A 152 7.44 4.98 -1.80
CA LEU A 152 6.85 6.01 -0.96
C LEU A 152 7.73 7.27 -1.05
N GLU A 153 7.11 8.41 -1.34
CA GLU A 153 7.77 9.70 -1.56
C GLU A 153 7.04 10.77 -0.72
N CYS A 154 7.78 11.55 0.07
CA CYS A 154 7.24 12.73 0.74
C CYS A 154 7.32 13.93 -0.18
N VAL A 155 6.27 14.75 -0.20
CA VAL A 155 6.19 15.92 -1.07
C VAL A 155 5.61 17.10 -0.31
N ASP A 156 6.16 18.30 -0.53
CA ASP A 156 5.66 19.54 0.09
C ASP A 156 4.30 19.97 -0.49
N SER A 157 3.97 19.50 -1.70
CA SER A 157 2.70 19.79 -2.37
C SER A 157 2.30 18.68 -3.32
N LEU A 158 1.19 18.01 -3.01
CA LEU A 158 0.60 16.98 -3.87
C LEU A 158 0.18 17.55 -5.24
N GLU A 159 -0.29 18.80 -5.27
CA GLU A 159 -0.68 19.47 -6.52
C GLU A 159 0.53 19.70 -7.44
N LYS A 160 1.66 20.19 -6.89
CA LYS A 160 2.90 20.36 -7.67
C LYS A 160 3.44 19.02 -8.14
N TRP A 161 3.41 18.01 -7.28
CA TRP A 161 3.81 16.65 -7.65
C TRP A 161 2.96 16.13 -8.80
N GLU A 162 1.64 16.24 -8.73
CA GLU A 162 0.74 15.76 -9.77
C GLU A 162 1.01 16.43 -11.13
N ARG A 163 1.19 17.76 -11.13
CA ARG A 163 1.55 18.52 -12.34
C ARG A 163 2.87 18.06 -12.94
N SER A 164 3.86 17.72 -12.09
CA SER A 164 5.18 17.28 -12.56
C SER A 164 5.16 15.92 -13.26
N LYS A 165 4.23 15.02 -12.89
CA LYS A 165 4.14 13.68 -13.48
C LYS A 165 3.51 13.65 -14.87
N LYS A 166 2.93 14.76 -15.36
CA LYS A 166 2.29 14.87 -16.69
C LYS A 166 1.32 13.72 -16.97
N LEU A 167 0.53 13.33 -15.96
CA LEU A 167 -0.41 12.22 -16.08
C LEU A 167 -1.58 12.60 -16.99
N GLY A 168 -2.01 11.66 -17.82
CA GLY A 168 -3.15 11.81 -18.72
C GLY A 168 -4.49 11.92 -17.99
N HIS A 169 -5.57 11.90 -18.78
CA HIS A 169 -6.93 12.01 -18.24
C HIS A 169 -7.29 10.77 -17.40
N GLU A 170 -7.94 11.00 -16.24
CA GLU A 170 -8.55 9.91 -15.46
C GLU A 170 -9.65 9.24 -16.29
N PRO A 171 -9.68 7.91 -16.41
CA PRO A 171 -10.69 7.21 -17.21
C PRO A 171 -12.12 7.40 -16.72
N PHE A 172 -12.30 7.80 -15.45
CA PHE A 172 -13.62 8.12 -14.88
C PHE A 172 -13.96 9.61 -14.89
N SER A 173 -13.07 10.46 -15.41
CA SER A 173 -13.37 11.88 -15.56
C SER A 173 -14.33 12.12 -16.72
N GLN A 174 -15.14 13.19 -16.65
CA GLN A 174 -16.02 13.59 -17.75
C GLN A 174 -15.23 13.97 -19.03
N ASP A 175 -13.98 14.37 -18.85
CA ASP A 175 -13.05 14.69 -19.94
C ASP A 175 -12.66 13.43 -20.74
N PHE A 176 -12.70 12.26 -20.09
CA PHE A 176 -12.52 10.97 -20.75
C PHE A 176 -13.84 10.48 -21.36
N ASN A 177 -14.13 10.93 -22.58
CA ASN A 177 -15.33 10.54 -23.32
C ASN A 177 -15.03 10.03 -24.73
N ALA A 178 -16.03 9.39 -25.35
CA ALA A 178 -15.89 8.77 -26.68
C ALA A 178 -15.44 9.77 -27.77
N LYS A 179 -15.84 11.05 -27.66
CA LYS A 179 -15.44 12.09 -28.62
C LYS A 179 -13.95 12.40 -28.49
N TRP A 180 -13.46 12.55 -27.26
CA TRP A 180 -12.04 12.75 -26.98
C TRP A 180 -11.21 11.52 -27.41
N LEU A 181 -11.65 10.31 -27.06
CA LEU A 181 -10.97 9.06 -27.41
C LEU A 181 -10.83 8.91 -28.93
N ARG A 182 -11.93 9.11 -29.67
CA ARG A 182 -11.93 9.02 -31.13
C ARG A 182 -10.99 10.04 -31.77
N LYS A 183 -10.89 11.25 -31.21
CA LYS A 183 -9.95 12.26 -31.68
C LYS A 183 -8.51 11.78 -31.48
N ARG A 184 -8.16 11.29 -30.29
CA ARG A 184 -6.79 10.81 -29.99
C ARG A 184 -6.38 9.60 -30.82
N LEU A 185 -7.28 8.63 -31.01
CA LEU A 185 -7.01 7.46 -31.85
C LEU A 185 -6.79 7.83 -33.33
N LYS A 186 -7.40 8.92 -33.82
CA LYS A 186 -7.19 9.40 -35.19
C LYS A 186 -5.91 10.20 -35.39
N GLU A 187 -5.38 10.82 -34.33
CA GLU A 187 -4.17 11.66 -34.36
C GLU A 187 -2.88 10.84 -34.23
N SER A 188 -2.97 9.51 -34.05
CA SER A 188 -1.83 8.64 -33.76
C SER A 188 -1.80 7.44 -34.72
N ASP A 189 -0.62 7.18 -35.29
CA ASP A 189 -0.35 5.99 -36.11
C ASP A 189 0.06 4.75 -35.28
N ARG A 190 0.19 4.90 -33.95
CA ARG A 190 0.53 3.80 -33.03
C ARG A 190 -0.61 2.79 -32.94
N GLU A 191 -0.25 1.53 -32.70
CA GLU A 191 -1.20 0.48 -32.35
C GLU A 191 -2.04 0.87 -31.12
N VAL A 192 -3.31 0.44 -31.11
CA VAL A 192 -4.27 0.82 -30.07
C VAL A 192 -3.83 0.38 -28.69
N LYS A 193 -3.27 -0.83 -28.54
CA LYS A 193 -2.87 -1.36 -27.22
C LYS A 193 -1.72 -0.55 -26.59
N PRO A 194 -0.57 -0.35 -27.25
CA PRO A 194 0.49 0.53 -26.74
C PRO A 194 0.04 1.96 -26.48
N LEU A 195 -0.91 2.48 -27.27
CA LEU A 195 -1.47 3.81 -27.08
C LEU A 195 -2.31 3.89 -25.81
N LEU A 196 -3.17 2.89 -25.54
CA LEU A 196 -3.98 2.81 -24.31
C LEU A 196 -3.15 2.60 -23.04
N LEU A 197 -1.96 2.02 -23.14
CA LEU A 197 -1.05 1.84 -22.00
C LEU A 197 -0.23 3.10 -21.66
N ASP A 198 -0.27 4.11 -22.52
CA ASP A 198 0.48 5.35 -22.36
C ASP A 198 -0.09 6.19 -21.21
N GLN A 199 0.61 6.24 -20.08
CA GLN A 199 0.14 6.93 -18.87
C GLN A 199 0.06 8.47 -19.02
N GLN A 200 0.68 9.05 -20.05
CA GLN A 200 0.55 10.48 -20.36
C GLN A 200 -0.76 10.78 -21.12
N LEU A 201 -1.35 9.77 -21.76
CA LEU A 201 -2.63 9.88 -22.45
C LEU A 201 -3.77 9.28 -21.62
N PHE A 202 -3.56 8.07 -21.10
CA PHE A 202 -4.50 7.24 -20.36
C PHE A 202 -3.88 6.84 -19.02
N CYS A 203 -4.08 7.65 -18.00
CA CYS A 203 -3.53 7.32 -16.70
C CYS A 203 -4.33 6.18 -16.06
N GLY A 204 -3.66 5.25 -15.39
CA GLY A 204 -4.31 4.19 -14.62
C GLY A 204 -4.62 2.90 -15.39
N LEU A 205 -4.59 2.88 -16.73
CA LEU A 205 -4.77 1.63 -17.48
C LEU A 205 -3.52 0.73 -17.35
N GLY A 206 -3.71 -0.54 -16.98
CA GLY A 206 -2.71 -1.60 -17.02
C GLY A 206 -2.88 -2.56 -18.20
N ASN A 207 -2.04 -3.60 -18.22
CA ASN A 207 -1.90 -4.54 -19.34
C ASN A 207 -2.90 -5.69 -19.27
#